data_AF-A0AA39IW52-F1
#
_entry.id   AF-A0AA39IW52-F1
#
_cell.length_a   1.000
_cell.length_b   1.000
_cell.length_c   1.000
_cell.angle_alpha   90.00
_cell.angle_beta   90.00
_cell.angle_gamma   90.00
#
_symmetry.space_group_name_H-M   'P 1'
#
loop_
_entity.id
_entity.type
_entity.pdbx_description
1 polymer ?
#
loop_
_entity_poly.entity_id
_entity_poly.type
_entity_poly.pdbx_seq_one_letter_code
_entity_poly.pdbx_strand_id
1 'polypeptide(L)'
;MLLDLENNSHTARPVTMVSLFDDPDPDLLASLYKTYWTAKKLGDTGLHVVNVKCIHSVVMLAPNEHYEGGVEAGYWYLMEKPGLKLLGMICAFTETDRGDKDTNGVT
;
A
#
# COMPACT_ATOMS: atom_id res chain seq x y z
N MET A 1 -12.01 -29.09 -42.83
CA MET A 1 -11.65 -29.53 -41.47
C MET A 1 -10.89 -28.36 -40.86
N LEU A 2 -11.63 -27.50 -40.17
CA LEU A 2 -11.10 -26.40 -39.38
C LEU A 2 -10.40 -27.01 -38.17
N LEU A 3 -9.11 -26.72 -37.99
CA LEU A 3 -8.51 -26.68 -36.66
C LEU A 3 -7.83 -25.33 -36.56
N ASP A 4 -8.28 -24.63 -35.53
CA ASP A 4 -8.15 -23.22 -35.28
C ASP A 4 -6.69 -22.76 -35.23
N LEU A 5 -6.46 -21.53 -35.72
CA LEU A 5 -5.38 -20.71 -35.20
C LEU A 5 -5.55 -20.69 -33.67
N GLU A 6 -4.71 -21.41 -32.94
CA GLU A 6 -4.57 -21.22 -31.51
C GLU A 6 -4.19 -19.77 -31.28
N ASN A 7 -5.22 -19.01 -30.94
CA ASN A 7 -5.18 -17.66 -30.46
C ASN A 7 -4.27 -17.66 -29.24
N ASN A 8 -2.99 -17.37 -29.45
CA ASN A 8 -2.00 -17.20 -28.39
C ASN A 8 -2.24 -15.84 -27.70
N SER A 9 -3.45 -15.66 -27.17
CA SER A 9 -3.75 -14.55 -26.28
C SER A 9 -3.08 -14.87 -24.96
N HIS A 10 -1.81 -14.50 -24.84
CA HIS A 10 -1.21 -14.27 -23.53
C HIS A 10 -2.11 -13.28 -22.79
N THR A 11 -3.02 -13.77 -21.95
CA THR A 11 -3.83 -12.91 -21.10
C THR A 11 -2.87 -12.27 -20.11
N ALA A 12 -2.34 -11.09 -20.45
CA ALA A 12 -1.47 -10.33 -19.59
C ALA A 12 -2.23 -10.04 -18.29
N ARG A 13 -1.77 -10.63 -17.18
CA ARG A 13 -2.34 -10.37 -15.87
C ARG A 13 -1.49 -9.31 -15.18
N PRO A 14 -2.07 -8.19 -14.72
CA PRO A 14 -1.33 -7.22 -13.94
C PRO A 14 -0.87 -7.88 -12.65
N VAL A 15 0.43 -7.81 -12.39
CA VAL A 15 1.03 -8.26 -11.14
C VAL A 15 1.86 -7.12 -10.57
N THR A 16 2.01 -7.11 -9.26
CA THR A 16 2.91 -6.18 -8.57
C THR A 16 3.79 -6.94 -7.61
N MET A 17 4.97 -6.39 -7.38
CA MET A 17 5.94 -6.91 -6.43
C MET A 17 5.84 -6.10 -5.13
N VAL A 18 5.71 -6.80 -4.00
CA VAL A 18 5.58 -6.19 -2.68
C VAL A 18 6.69 -6.69 -1.77
N SER A 19 7.15 -5.83 -0.87
CA SER A 19 8.01 -6.21 0.25
C SER A 19 7.18 -6.30 1.52
N LEU A 20 7.26 -7.44 2.20
CA LEU A 20 6.64 -7.67 3.49
C LEU A 20 7.51 -7.14 4.63
N PHE A 21 6.82 -6.77 5.69
CA PHE A 21 7.39 -6.38 6.97
C PHE A 21 6.91 -7.39 8.02
N ASP A 22 7.67 -7.52 9.08
CA ASP A 22 7.29 -8.35 10.23
C ASP A 22 6.09 -7.75 10.99
N ASP A 23 5.62 -8.47 12.00
CA ASP A 23 4.64 -7.94 12.94
C ASP A 23 5.22 -6.73 13.70
N PRO A 24 4.36 -5.75 14.07
CA PRO A 24 4.82 -4.61 14.86
C PRO A 24 5.24 -5.04 16.25
N ASP A 25 6.14 -4.28 16.87
CA ASP A 25 6.45 -4.42 18.29
C ASP A 25 5.14 -4.30 19.12
N PRO A 26 4.69 -5.38 19.78
CA PRO A 26 3.42 -5.41 20.47
C PRO A 26 3.42 -4.54 21.73
N ASP A 27 4.57 -4.42 22.42
CA ASP A 27 4.69 -3.66 23.67
C ASP A 27 4.68 -2.15 23.37
N LEU A 28 5.39 -1.74 22.32
CA LEU A 28 5.39 -0.36 21.87
C LEU A 28 4.03 0.05 21.31
N LEU A 29 3.40 -0.82 20.51
CA LEU A 29 2.08 -0.57 19.95
C LEU A 29 1.03 -0.42 21.07
N ALA A 30 1.12 -1.24 22.14
CA ALA A 30 0.22 -1.17 23.28
C ALA A 30 0.44 0.11 24.12
N SER A 31 1.69 0.43 24.44
CA SER A 31 2.03 1.61 25.27
C SER A 31 1.72 2.94 24.59
N LEU A 32 1.72 2.99 23.26
CA LEU A 32 1.42 4.17 22.46
C LEU A 32 -0.02 4.16 21.90
N TYR A 33 -0.96 3.51 22.58
CA TYR A 33 -2.38 3.52 22.23
C TYR A 33 -2.67 3.13 20.77
N LYS A 34 -1.87 2.21 20.21
CA LYS A 34 -1.95 1.76 18.81
C LYS A 34 -1.69 2.85 17.76
N THR A 35 -1.04 3.94 18.13
CA THR A 35 -0.75 5.06 17.23
C THR A 35 0.63 5.00 16.60
N TYR A 36 1.52 4.18 17.15
CA TYR A 36 2.88 4.01 16.66
C TYR A 36 3.11 2.57 16.24
N TRP A 37 3.23 2.37 14.93
CA TRP A 37 3.44 1.06 14.33
C TRP A 37 4.84 1.05 13.74
N THR A 38 5.73 0.20 14.26
CA THR A 38 7.06 -0.01 13.72
C THR A 38 7.34 -1.49 13.54
N ALA A 39 7.95 -1.85 12.42
CA ALA A 39 8.28 -3.23 12.10
C ALA A 39 9.56 -3.32 11.27
N LYS A 40 10.15 -4.51 11.26
CA LYS A 40 11.36 -4.80 10.51
C LYS A 40 11.03 -5.21 9.09
N LYS A 41 11.80 -4.72 8.12
CA LYS A 41 11.70 -5.18 6.73
C LYS A 41 12.25 -6.61 6.60
N LEU A 42 11.51 -7.52 5.95
CA LEU A 42 11.90 -8.93 5.80
C LEU A 42 12.91 -9.19 4.66
N GLY A 43 13.50 -8.15 4.08
CA GLY A 43 14.47 -8.27 2.98
C GLY A 43 13.92 -9.03 1.77
N ASP A 44 14.80 -9.77 1.10
CA ASP A 44 14.47 -10.53 -0.13
C ASP A 44 13.51 -11.70 0.16
N THR A 45 13.59 -12.29 1.36
CA THR A 45 12.66 -13.34 1.80
C THR A 45 11.23 -12.84 1.94
N GLY A 46 11.04 -11.54 2.13
CA GLY A 46 9.73 -10.90 2.15
C GLY A 46 9.27 -10.36 0.80
N LEU A 47 9.96 -10.66 -0.31
CA LEU A 47 9.59 -10.16 -1.62
C LEU A 47 8.60 -11.12 -2.30
N HIS A 48 7.38 -10.65 -2.55
CA HIS A 48 6.32 -11.46 -3.15
C HIS A 48 5.75 -10.80 -4.39
N VAL A 49 5.36 -11.63 -5.37
CA VAL A 49 4.56 -11.20 -6.53
C VAL A 49 3.11 -11.53 -6.25
N VAL A 50 2.26 -10.50 -6.25
CA VAL A 50 0.84 -10.61 -5.95
C VAL A 50 0.01 -10.05 -7.11
N ASN A 51 -1.15 -10.67 -7.34
CA ASN A 51 -2.15 -10.15 -8.28
C ASN A 51 -2.97 -9.05 -7.59
N VAL A 52 -2.57 -7.79 -7.77
CA VAL A 52 -3.25 -6.64 -7.17
C VAL A 52 -4.21 -6.02 -8.17
N LYS A 53 -5.47 -5.90 -7.76
CA LYS A 53 -6.53 -5.33 -8.58
C LYS A 53 -6.70 -3.83 -8.39
N CYS A 54 -6.38 -3.31 -7.20
CA CYS A 54 -6.49 -1.89 -6.85
C CYS A 54 -5.67 -1.53 -5.60
N ILE A 55 -5.30 -0.25 -5.47
CA ILE A 55 -4.72 0.33 -4.26
C ILE A 55 -5.84 1.09 -3.54
N HIS A 56 -6.16 0.70 -2.30
CA HIS A 56 -7.23 1.32 -1.52
C HIS A 56 -6.79 2.58 -0.76
N SER A 57 -5.52 2.61 -0.34
CA SER A 57 -4.93 3.70 0.43
C SER A 57 -3.42 3.72 0.22
N VAL A 58 -2.80 4.87 0.43
CA VAL A 58 -1.36 5.07 0.37
C VAL A 58 -0.90 5.66 1.69
N VAL A 59 0.06 4.99 2.31
CA VAL A 59 0.71 5.38 3.56
C VAL A 59 2.18 5.69 3.30
N MET A 60 2.84 6.33 4.26
CA MET A 60 4.29 6.51 4.23
C MET A 60 4.95 5.56 5.23
N LEU A 61 6.05 4.93 4.82
CA LEU A 61 6.98 4.24 5.70
C LEU A 61 8.27 5.06 5.74
N ALA A 62 8.71 5.42 6.93
CA ALA A 62 9.96 6.14 7.14
C ALA A 62 10.94 5.26 7.94
N PRO A 63 12.25 5.39 7.68
CA PRO A 63 13.26 4.71 8.49
C PRO A 63 13.11 5.12 9.97
N ASN A 64 13.20 4.15 10.86
CA ASN A 64 13.08 4.39 12.30
C ASN A 64 14.46 4.40 12.96
N GLU A 65 15.15 5.54 12.90
CA GLU A 65 16.55 5.64 13.35
C GLU A 65 16.72 5.56 14.87
N HIS A 66 15.64 5.81 15.60
CA HIS A 66 15.65 5.92 17.06
C HIS A 66 15.21 4.64 17.78
N TYR A 67 14.83 3.60 17.03
CA TYR A 67 14.32 2.35 17.56
C TYR A 67 15.34 1.22 17.35
N GLU A 68 15.64 0.50 18.44
CA GLU A 68 16.49 -0.70 18.52
C GLU A 68 17.50 -0.91 17.38
N GLY A 69 18.63 -0.18 17.43
CA GLY A 69 19.71 -0.30 16.43
C GLY A 69 19.55 0.56 15.18
N GLY A 70 18.48 1.36 15.11
CA GLY A 70 18.27 2.41 14.11
C GLY A 70 18.09 1.88 12.68
N VAL A 71 18.54 2.66 11.69
CA VAL A 71 18.39 2.33 10.27
C VAL A 71 19.03 0.98 9.92
N GLU A 72 20.17 0.67 10.52
CA GLU A 72 20.93 -0.56 10.28
C GLU A 72 20.17 -1.81 10.75
N ALA A 73 19.33 -1.68 11.77
CA ALA A 73 18.46 -2.77 12.21
C ALA A 73 17.27 -3.02 11.27
N GLY A 74 17.04 -2.11 10.30
CA GLY A 74 16.03 -2.26 9.27
C GLY A 74 14.61 -2.02 9.76
N TYR A 75 14.44 -1.23 10.83
CA TYR A 75 13.13 -0.83 11.33
C TYR A 75 12.58 0.36 10.56
N TRP A 76 11.29 0.27 10.28
CA TRP A 76 10.50 1.31 9.62
C TRP A 76 9.29 1.60 10.47
N TYR A 77 8.82 2.84 10.47
CA TYR A 77 7.58 3.20 11.13
C TYR A 77 6.56 3.70 10.11
N LEU A 78 5.30 3.33 10.36
CA LEU A 78 4.16 3.69 9.54
C LEU A 78 3.63 5.06 9.96
N MET A 79 3.39 5.92 8.99
CA MET A 79 2.80 7.23 9.21
C MET A 79 1.87 7.64 8.07
N GLU A 80 0.99 8.58 8.40
CA GLU A 80 0.20 9.30 7.40
C GLU A 80 1.11 9.99 6.38
N LYS A 81 0.65 10.06 5.13
CA LYS A 81 1.40 10.74 4.06
C LYS A 81 1.56 12.22 4.42
N PRO A 82 2.79 12.71 4.68
CA PRO A 82 2.98 14.10 5.02
C PRO A 82 2.58 14.98 3.83
N GLY A 83 1.89 16.08 4.12
CA GLY A 83 1.56 17.09 3.12
C GLY A 83 0.31 16.83 2.27
N LEU A 84 -0.33 15.66 2.28
CA LEU A 84 -1.58 15.46 1.53
C LEU A 84 -2.70 16.37 2.07
N LYS A 85 -2.85 16.41 3.39
CA LYS A 85 -3.79 17.32 4.06
C LYS A 85 -3.43 18.79 3.87
N LEU A 86 -2.15 19.11 3.86
CA LEU A 86 -1.65 20.47 3.61
C LEU A 86 -1.93 20.91 2.16
N LEU A 87 -1.76 20.03 1.18
CA LEU A 87 -2.05 20.30 -0.22
C LEU A 87 -3.55 20.56 -0.44
N GLY A 88 -4.43 19.81 0.23
CA GLY A 88 -5.87 20.09 0.22
C GLY A 88 -6.20 21.47 0.79
N MET A 89 -5.51 21.89 1.86
CA MET A 89 -5.71 23.20 2.49
C MET A 89 -5.15 24.36 1.65
N ILE A 90 -4.02 24.19 0.97
CA ILE A 90 -3.36 25.25 0.19
C ILE A 90 -3.92 25.35 -1.24
N CYS A 91 -4.25 24.23 -1.87
CA CYS A 91 -4.59 24.18 -3.30
C CYS A 91 -6.08 23.94 -3.59
N ALA A 92 -6.97 23.96 -2.61
CA ALA A 92 -8.40 23.71 -2.79
C ALA A 92 -8.71 22.42 -3.57
N PHE A 93 -7.86 21.38 -3.43
CA PHE A 93 -8.23 20.03 -3.84
C PHE A 93 -9.23 19.48 -2.84
N THR A 94 -10.51 19.53 -3.18
CA THR A 94 -11.54 18.74 -2.51
C THR A 94 -11.44 17.30 -3.02
N GLU A 95 -11.23 16.32 -2.14
CA GLU A 95 -11.44 14.90 -2.45
C GLU A 95 -12.93 14.63 -2.68
N THR A 96 -13.45 15.10 -3.81
CA THR A 96 -14.81 14.80 -4.25
C THR A 96 -14.74 14.32 -5.69
N ASP A 97 -14.24 13.10 -5.89
CA ASP A 97 -14.69 12.29 -7.02
C ASP A 97 -14.41 10.80 -6.78
N ARG A 98 -15.07 10.23 -5.75
CA ARG A 98 -15.45 8.82 -5.82
C ARG A 98 -16.68 8.76 -6.71
N GLY A 99 -16.45 8.64 -8.01
CA GLY A 99 -17.50 8.42 -9.00
C GLY A 99 -18.25 7.13 -8.68
N ASP A 100 -19.41 7.27 -8.07
CA ASP A 100 -20.49 6.29 -8.14
C ASP A 100 -21.54 6.88 -9.09
N LYS A 101 -21.40 6.56 -10.38
CA LYS A 101 -22.42 6.82 -11.39
C LYS A 101 -23.00 5.49 -11.83
N ASP A 102 -23.83 4.91 -10.96
CA ASP A 102 -24.82 3.95 -11.41
C ASP A 102 -26.02 4.74 -11.98
N THR A 103 -25.91 5.04 -13.28
CA THR A 103 -27.06 5.37 -14.11
C THR A 103 -28.03 4.20 -14.12
N ASN A 104 -29.28 4.42 -13.74
CA ASN A 104 -30.42 3.68 -14.29
C ASN A 104 -31.62 4.61 -14.36
N GLY A 105 -31.76 5.27 -15.52
CA GLY A 105 -33.04 5.80 -15.96
C GLY A 105 -33.83 4.73 -16.71
N VAL A 106 -35.11 5.04 -16.91
CA VAL A 106 -36.16 4.31 -17.67
C VAL A 106 -36.91 3.30 -16.79
N THR A 107 -38.22 3.45 -16.51
CA THR A 107 -39.33 4.16 -17.19
C THR A 107 -40.08 5.11 -16.27
#